data_AF-M1ELT3-F1
#
_entry.id   AF-M1ELT3-F1
#
_cell.length_a   1.000
_cell.length_b   1.000
_cell.length_c   1.000
_cell.angle_alpha   90.00
_cell.angle_beta   90.00
_cell.angle_gamma   90.00
#
_symmetry.space_group_name_H-M   'P 1'
#
loop_
_entity.id
_entity.type
_entity.pdbx_description
1 polymer ?
#
loop_
_entity_poly.entity_id
_entity_poly.type
_entity_poly.pdbx_seq_one_letter_code
_entity_poly.pdbx_strand_id
1 'polypeptide(L)'
;ATRLFCDVYNPQSKTYCKRLQVLCPEHSRDPKVPADEVCGCPLVRDVFELTGDFCRLPKRQCNRHYCWEKLRRAEVDLERVRVWYKLDELFEQERNVRTAMTNRAGLLALMLHQTIQHDPLTTDLRSSADR
;
A
#
# COMPACT_ATOMS: atom_id res chain seq x y z
N ALA A 1 3.99 8.19 -13.14
CA ALA A 1 4.20 7.85 -11.71
C ALA A 1 5.69 7.67 -11.46
N THR A 2 6.25 8.26 -10.41
CA THR A 2 7.67 8.11 -10.05
C THR A 2 7.93 6.70 -9.53
N ARG A 3 8.94 6.02 -10.08
CA ARG A 3 9.37 4.67 -9.70
C ARG A 3 9.84 4.65 -8.24
N LEU A 4 9.39 3.66 -7.46
CA LEU A 4 9.68 3.53 -6.02
C LEU A 4 10.94 2.70 -5.73
N PHE A 5 11.11 1.62 -6.50
CA PHE A 5 12.24 0.71 -6.35
C PHE A 5 13.23 0.91 -7.49
N CYS A 6 14.51 0.74 -7.20
CA CYS A 6 15.48 0.47 -8.25
C CYS A 6 15.09 -0.87 -8.92
N ASP A 7 15.10 -0.97 -10.25
CA ASP A 7 15.08 -2.28 -10.93
C ASP A 7 16.16 -2.33 -12.03
N VAL A 8 17.39 -2.02 -11.67
CA VAL A 8 18.56 -2.30 -12.50
C VAL A 8 18.85 -3.80 -12.44
N TYR A 9 19.00 -4.44 -13.60
CA TYR A 9 19.31 -5.86 -13.70
C TYR A 9 20.81 -6.10 -13.47
N ASN A 10 21.14 -7.02 -12.57
CA ASN A 10 22.50 -7.51 -12.40
C ASN A 10 22.69 -8.80 -13.22
N PRO A 11 23.51 -8.78 -14.29
CA PRO A 11 23.73 -9.95 -15.14
C PRO A 11 24.52 -11.06 -14.44
N GLN A 12 25.33 -10.74 -13.41
CA GLN A 12 26.12 -11.74 -12.68
C GLN A 12 25.25 -12.58 -11.76
N SER A 13 24.40 -11.94 -10.95
CA SER A 13 23.49 -12.62 -10.03
C SER A 13 22.18 -13.06 -10.70
N LYS A 14 21.91 -12.59 -11.92
CA LYS A 14 20.64 -12.78 -12.64
C LYS A 14 19.42 -12.28 -11.85
N THR A 15 19.61 -11.23 -11.05
CA THR A 15 18.55 -10.62 -10.23
C THR A 15 18.43 -9.14 -10.51
N TYR A 16 17.22 -8.59 -10.35
CA TYR A 16 17.02 -7.15 -10.35
C TYR A 16 17.35 -6.61 -8.96
N CYS A 17 18.01 -5.46 -8.90
CA CYS A 17 17.97 -4.64 -7.69
C CYS A 17 16.50 -4.37 -7.36
N LYS A 18 16.14 -4.36 -6.08
CA LYS A 18 14.79 -4.01 -5.58
C LYS A 18 14.86 -3.11 -4.34
N ARG A 19 16.03 -2.49 -4.11
CA ARG A 19 16.20 -1.51 -3.04
C ARG A 19 15.36 -0.28 -3.37
N LEU A 20 14.87 0.41 -2.35
CA LEU A 20 14.17 1.69 -2.54
C LEU A 20 15.06 2.62 -3.37
N GLN A 21 14.52 3.19 -4.45
CA GLN A 21 15.33 3.88 -5.46
C GLN A 21 16.17 4.97 -4.82
N VAL A 22 15.56 5.81 -3.98
CA VAL A 22 16.24 6.91 -3.27
C VAL A 22 17.33 6.45 -2.31
N LEU A 23 17.30 5.20 -1.84
CA LEU A 23 18.32 4.64 -0.93
C LEU A 23 19.30 3.69 -1.61
N CYS A 24 19.18 3.44 -2.92
CA CYS A 24 20.04 2.46 -3.60
C CYS A 24 21.47 3.03 -3.76
N PRO A 25 22.50 2.50 -3.06
CA PRO A 25 23.84 3.07 -3.11
C PRO A 25 24.54 2.81 -4.44
N GLU A 26 24.18 1.73 -5.13
CA GLU A 26 24.83 1.31 -6.38
C GLU A 26 24.26 2.06 -7.60
N HIS A 27 22.95 2.33 -7.59
CA HIS A 27 22.22 2.77 -8.78
C HIS A 27 21.55 4.14 -8.63
N SER A 28 21.56 4.73 -7.43
CA SER A 28 21.11 6.10 -7.21
C SER A 28 22.30 6.98 -6.87
N ARG A 29 22.67 7.87 -7.80
CA ARG A 29 23.73 8.85 -7.59
C ARG A 29 23.15 10.07 -6.90
N ASP A 30 23.78 10.46 -5.80
CA ASP A 30 23.45 11.72 -5.15
C ASP A 30 23.95 12.89 -6.03
N PRO A 31 23.13 13.93 -6.26
CA PRO A 31 23.54 15.10 -6.99
C PRO A 31 24.68 15.82 -6.25
N LYS A 32 25.59 16.44 -7.01
CA LYS A 32 26.63 17.28 -6.42
C LYS A 32 25.98 18.52 -5.80
N VAL A 33 26.07 18.62 -4.48
CA VAL A 33 25.63 19.77 -3.68
C VAL A 33 26.52 20.98 -4.03
N PRO A 34 26.03 22.09 -4.62
CA PRO A 34 26.83 23.28 -4.84
C PRO A 34 27.21 23.97 -3.52
N ALA A 35 28.16 24.92 -3.56
CA ALA A 35 28.76 25.49 -2.36
C ALA A 35 27.83 26.45 -1.59
N ASP A 36 26.90 27.07 -2.31
CA ASP A 36 25.87 28.01 -1.85
C ASP A 36 24.58 27.32 -1.42
N GLU A 37 24.46 26.01 -1.60
CA GLU A 37 23.27 25.27 -1.18
C GLU A 37 23.18 25.25 0.35
N VAL A 38 22.09 25.80 0.88
CA VAL A 38 21.75 25.71 2.31
C VAL A 38 21.12 24.36 2.62
N CYS A 39 21.21 23.93 3.87
CA CYS A 39 20.61 22.68 4.34
C CYS A 39 19.10 22.64 4.08
N GLY A 40 18.36 23.71 4.39
CA GLY A 40 16.93 23.81 4.09
C GLY A 40 16.01 22.91 4.94
N CYS A 41 16.55 22.17 5.92
CA CYS A 41 15.72 21.32 6.79
C CYS A 41 14.70 22.19 7.55
N PRO A 42 13.39 21.92 7.44
CA PRO A 42 12.37 22.66 8.18
C PRO A 42 12.61 22.53 9.67
N LEU A 43 12.68 23.67 10.36
CA LEU A 43 12.68 23.69 11.81
C LEU A 43 11.22 23.62 12.25
N VAL A 44 10.90 22.60 13.04
CA VAL A 44 9.55 22.42 13.59
C VAL A 44 9.59 22.63 15.08
N ARG A 45 8.56 23.29 15.61
CA ARG A 45 8.33 23.39 17.05
C ARG A 45 7.33 22.31 17.43
N ASP A 46 7.65 21.55 18.48
CA ASP A 46 6.82 20.43 18.96
C ASP A 46 6.40 19.44 17.86
N VAL A 47 7.30 19.18 16.90
CA VAL A 47 7.20 18.16 15.82
C VAL A 47 6.10 18.38 14.77
N PHE A 48 5.06 19.16 15.09
CA PHE A 48 3.87 19.33 14.24
C PHE A 48 3.66 20.77 13.75
N GLU A 49 4.26 21.77 14.40
CA GLU A 49 4.10 23.17 14.01
C GLU A 49 5.24 23.60 13.08
N LEU A 50 4.88 23.90 11.83
CA LEU A 50 5.77 24.55 10.88
C LEU A 50 6.02 25.99 11.38
N THR A 51 7.21 26.27 11.89
CA THR A 51 7.55 27.63 12.33
C THR A 51 7.79 28.58 11.15
N GLY A 52 7.87 28.06 9.92
CA GLY A 52 8.28 28.81 8.73
C GLY A 52 9.80 28.99 8.63
N ASP A 53 10.55 28.55 9.63
CA ASP A 53 12.01 28.61 9.64
C ASP A 53 12.63 27.32 9.10
N PHE A 54 13.84 27.44 8.58
CA PHE A 54 14.63 26.34 8.06
C PHE A 54 16.10 26.48 8.43
N CYS A 55 16.83 25.36 8.41
CA CYS A 55 18.26 25.33 8.65
C CYS A 55 19.02 26.09 7.55
N ARG A 56 19.67 27.20 7.92
CA ARG A 56 20.44 28.06 6.99
C ARG A 56 21.92 27.70 6.87
N LEU A 57 22.40 26.69 7.62
CA LEU A 57 23.78 26.23 7.52
C LEU A 57 24.07 25.72 6.09
N PRO A 58 25.28 25.92 5.55
CA PRO A 58 25.67 25.30 4.29
C PRO A 58 25.44 23.79 4.35
N LYS A 59 24.81 23.21 3.32
CA LYS A 59 24.42 21.79 3.29
C LYS A 59 25.62 20.86 3.51
N ARG A 60 26.79 21.25 3.00
CA ARG A 60 28.07 20.54 3.17
C ARG A 60 28.62 20.56 4.59
N GLN A 61 28.20 21.50 5.42
CA GLN A 61 28.68 21.69 6.80
C GLN A 61 27.61 21.30 7.84
N CYS A 62 26.39 20.97 7.41
CA CYS A 62 25.30 20.65 8.30
C CYS A 62 25.31 19.16 8.70
N ASN A 63 25.97 18.84 9.82
CA ASN A 63 26.01 17.47 10.35
C ASN A 63 24.69 17.06 11.03
N ARG A 64 23.94 18.04 11.56
CA ARG A 64 22.70 17.78 12.30
C ARG A 64 21.57 17.23 11.42
N HIS A 65 21.53 17.64 10.15
CA HIS A 65 20.50 17.24 9.18
C HIS A 65 21.14 16.58 7.96
N TYR A 66 22.09 15.68 8.22
CA TYR A 66 22.83 15.01 7.17
C TYR A 66 21.88 14.25 6.23
N CYS A 67 21.91 14.61 4.94
CA CYS A 67 21.08 14.00 3.89
C CYS A 67 19.57 13.98 4.20
N TRP A 68 19.05 14.93 4.99
CA TRP A 68 17.66 14.92 5.46
C TRP A 68 16.63 14.83 4.33
N GLU A 69 16.86 15.47 3.18
CA GLU A 69 15.97 15.39 2.02
C GLU A 69 15.84 13.96 1.48
N LYS A 70 16.97 13.25 1.41
CA LYS A 70 17.04 11.86 0.94
C LYS A 70 16.31 10.94 1.93
N LEU A 71 16.54 11.14 3.23
CA LEU A 71 15.89 10.38 4.29
C LEU A 71 14.38 10.66 4.34
N ARG A 72 13.98 11.92 4.24
CA ARG A 72 12.56 12.31 4.23
C ARG A 72 11.83 11.75 3.00
N ARG A 73 12.47 11.78 1.83
CA ARG A 73 11.90 11.14 0.63
C ARG A 73 11.80 9.63 0.79
N ALA A 74 12.79 8.98 1.40
CA ALA A 74 12.75 7.56 1.69
C ALA A 74 11.61 7.19 2.65
N GLU A 75 11.39 7.98 3.70
CA GLU A 75 10.26 7.81 4.63
C GLU A 75 8.92 7.88 3.89
N VAL A 76 8.70 8.93 3.08
CA VAL A 76 7.47 9.07 2.28
C VAL A 76 7.29 7.90 1.32
N ASP A 77 8.36 7.47 0.65
CA ASP A 77 8.31 6.34 -0.27
C ASP A 77 8.02 5.01 0.45
N LEU A 78 8.52 4.82 1.68
CA LEU A 78 8.16 3.67 2.52
C LEU A 78 6.69 3.69 2.93
N GLU A 79 6.14 4.84 3.30
CA GLU A 79 4.71 4.97 3.60
C GLU A 79 3.84 4.66 2.37
N ARG A 80 4.26 5.12 1.19
CA ARG A 80 3.59 4.76 -0.08
C ARG A 80 3.58 3.24 -0.28
N VAL A 81 4.71 2.57 -0.06
CA VAL A 81 4.83 1.12 -0.16
C VAL A 81 3.91 0.41 0.84
N ARG A 82 3.86 0.87 2.10
CA ARG A 82 2.97 0.31 3.13
C ARG A 82 1.50 0.39 2.73
N VAL A 83 1.06 1.55 2.25
CA VAL A 83 -0.31 1.76 1.79
C VAL A 83 -0.62 0.89 0.57
N TRP A 84 0.33 0.74 -0.36
CA TRP A 84 0.18 -0.15 -1.51
C TRP A 84 0.00 -1.62 -1.10
N TYR A 85 0.81 -2.11 -0.16
CA TYR A 85 0.63 -3.46 0.39
C TYR A 85 -0.74 -3.63 1.04
N LYS A 86 -1.20 -2.63 1.79
CA LYS A 86 -2.51 -2.69 2.42
C LYS A 86 -3.64 -2.74 1.38
N LEU A 87 -3.50 -1.98 0.30
CA LEU A 87 -4.46 -1.98 -0.79
C LEU A 87 -4.54 -3.35 -1.49
N ASP A 88 -3.39 -3.98 -1.74
CA ASP A 88 -3.31 -5.32 -2.33
C ASP A 88 -3.98 -6.38 -1.43
N GLU A 89 -3.69 -6.34 -0.12
CA GLU A 89 -4.34 -7.21 0.87
C GLU A 89 -5.87 -7.05 0.86
N LEU A 90 -6.37 -5.81 0.80
CA LEU A 90 -7.80 -5.53 0.76
C LEU A 90 -8.46 -6.02 -0.54
N PHE A 91 -7.79 -5.86 -1.69
CA PHE A 91 -8.29 -6.39 -2.95
C PHE A 91 -8.39 -7.91 -2.95
N GLU A 92 -7.39 -8.59 -2.38
CA GLU A 92 -7.42 -10.04 -2.25
C GLU A 92 -8.54 -10.50 -1.29
N GLN A 93 -8.75 -9.79 -0.18
CA GLN A 93 -9.88 -10.05 0.72
C GLN A 93 -11.22 -9.87 0.01
N GLU A 94 -11.38 -8.78 -0.75
CA GLU A 94 -12.59 -8.54 -1.52
C GLU A 94 -12.84 -9.66 -2.54
N ARG A 95 -11.81 -10.09 -3.27
CA ARG A 95 -11.89 -11.19 -4.23
C ARG A 95 -12.36 -12.48 -3.56
N ASN A 96 -11.82 -12.79 -2.39
CA ASN A 96 -12.19 -13.99 -1.63
C ASN A 96 -13.64 -13.94 -1.16
N VAL A 97 -14.10 -12.79 -0.65
CA VAL A 97 -15.50 -12.60 -0.24
C VAL A 97 -16.45 -12.74 -1.44
N ARG A 98 -16.15 -12.08 -2.57
CA ARG A 98 -16.96 -12.17 -3.80
C ARG A 98 -17.05 -13.60 -4.30
N THR A 99 -15.94 -14.34 -4.31
CA THR A 99 -15.92 -15.75 -4.71
C THR A 99 -16.77 -16.62 -3.77
N ALA A 100 -16.65 -16.40 -2.46
CA ALA A 100 -17.47 -17.11 -1.47
C ALA A 100 -18.98 -16.82 -1.63
N MET A 101 -19.36 -15.58 -1.95
CA MET A 101 -20.75 -15.22 -2.23
C MET A 101 -21.29 -15.94 -3.47
N THR A 102 -20.53 -15.96 -4.56
CA THR A 102 -20.90 -16.68 -5.79
C THR A 102 -21.07 -18.18 -5.54
N ASN A 103 -20.14 -18.79 -4.80
CA ASN A 103 -20.21 -20.22 -4.46
C ASN A 103 -21.46 -20.56 -3.62
N ARG A 104 -21.83 -19.69 -2.67
CA ARG A 104 -23.07 -19.85 -1.88
C ARG A 104 -24.32 -19.73 -2.74
N ALA A 105 -24.37 -18.76 -3.66
CA ALA A 105 -25.50 -18.61 -4.57
C ALA A 105 -25.68 -19.85 -5.46
N GLY A 106 -24.58 -20.42 -5.96
CA GLY A 106 -24.61 -21.69 -6.71
C GLY A 106 -25.16 -22.86 -5.89
N LEU A 107 -24.82 -22.96 -4.60
CA LEU A 107 -25.36 -23.98 -3.70
C LEU A 107 -26.86 -23.78 -3.41
N LEU A 108 -27.34 -22.56 -3.24
CA LEU A 108 -28.78 -22.30 -3.03
C LEU A 108 -29.60 -22.77 -4.23
N ALA A 109 -29.12 -22.52 -5.46
CA ALA A 109 -29.78 -23.03 -6.65
C ALA A 109 -29.86 -24.57 -6.65
N LEU A 110 -28.78 -25.25 -6.22
CA LEU A 110 -28.77 -26.71 -6.04
C LEU A 110 -29.64 -27.17 -4.87
N MET A 111 -29.79 -26.42 -3.79
CA MET A 111 -30.69 -26.82 -2.69
C MET A 111 -32.16 -26.64 -3.04
N LEU A 112 -32.47 -25.66 -3.91
CA LEU A 112 -33.84 -25.31 -4.29
C LEU A 112 -34.29 -25.91 -5.63
N HIS A 113 -33.44 -26.69 -6.31
CA HIS A 113 -33.78 -27.30 -7.60
C HIS A 113 -34.96 -28.29 -7.51
N GLN A 114 -35.22 -28.83 -6.32
CA GLN A 114 -36.34 -29.73 -6.07
C GLN A 114 -36.98 -29.38 -4.74
N THR A 115 -38.29 -29.13 -4.78
CA THR A 115 -39.13 -29.04 -3.58
C THR A 115 -39.83 -30.39 -3.40
N ILE A 116 -39.69 -30.99 -2.22
CA ILE A 116 -40.41 -32.22 -1.89
C ILE A 116 -41.77 -31.83 -1.33
N GLN A 117 -42.84 -32.16 -2.06
CA GLN A 117 -44.20 -31.99 -1.58
C GLN A 117 -44.52 -33.16 -0.63
N HIS A 118 -44.55 -32.87 0.68
CA HIS A 118 -44.82 -33.90 1.71
C HIS A 118 -46.32 -34.23 1.84
N ASP A 119 -47.20 -33.38 1.32
CA ASP A 119 -48.66 -33.58 1.34
C ASP A 119 -49.19 -33.80 -0.09
N PRO A 120 -49.67 -35.01 -0.44
CA PRO A 120 -50.17 -35.30 -1.79
C PRO A 120 -51.50 -34.60 -2.12
N LEU A 121 -52.18 -33.99 -1.14
CA LEU A 121 -53.48 -33.34 -1.34
C LEU A 121 -53.40 -31.81 -1.46
N THR A 122 -52.27 -31.19 -1.10
CA THR A 122 -52.14 -29.72 -1.14
C THR A 122 -50.79 -29.28 -1.71
N THR A 123 -50.83 -28.29 -2.60
CA THR A 123 -49.64 -27.58 -3.10
C THR A 123 -49.30 -26.35 -2.26
N ASP A 124 -50.08 -26.07 -1.21
CA ASP A 124 -49.88 -24.93 -0.32
C ASP A 124 -48.88 -25.29 0.79
N LEU A 125 -47.70 -24.67 0.74
CA LEU A 125 -46.62 -24.89 1.71
C LEU A 125 -46.77 -24.06 2.99
N ARG A 126 -47.85 -23.26 3.12
CA ARG A 126 -48.11 -22.48 4.32
C ARG A 126 -48.67 -23.40 5.39
N SER A 127 -48.02 -23.50 6.54
CA SER A 127 -48.60 -24.16 7.70
C SER A 127 -49.90 -23.45 8.07
N SER A 128 -51.03 -24.13 7.91
CA SER A 128 -52.30 -23.72 8.48
C SER A 128 -52.22 -23.81 10.01
N ALA A 129 -51.55 -22.83 10.61
CA ALA A 129 -51.86 -22.47 11.98
C ALA A 129 -53.29 -21.92 11.98
N ASP A 130 -54.10 -22.44 12.90
CA ASP A 130 -55.51 -22.15 13.15
C ASP A 130 -56.54 -22.85 12.27
N ARG A 131 -57.05 -23.96 12.82
CA ARG A 131 -58.47 -24.07 13.20
C ARG A 131 -58.65 -24.95 14.43
#